data_AF-A0A285R9L5-F1
#
_entry.id   AF-A0A285R9L5-F1
#
_cell.length_a   1.000
_cell.length_b   1.000
_cell.length_c   1.000
_cell.angle_alpha   90.00
_cell.angle_beta   90.00
_cell.angle_gamma   90.00
#
_symmetry.space_group_name_H-M   'P 1'
#
loop_
_entity.id
_entity.type
_entity.pdbx_description
1 polymer ?
#
loop_
_entity_poly.entity_id
_entity_poly.type
_entity_poly.pdbx_seq_one_letter_code
_entity_poly.pdbx_strand_id
1 'polypeptide(L)' 'MNFDKYSFDELDIELIFYIRDELEKRIGSQSIEAIIVSGFLNRLQDDPVYVHHYDEKYWADYILSRYQKKELLTI' A
#
# COMPACT_ATOMS: atom_id res chain seq x y z
N MET A 1 -5.84 -9.45 -7.47
CA MET A 1 -5.29 -9.22 -6.12
C MET A 1 -5.91 -10.27 -5.23
N ASN A 2 -5.12 -11.17 -4.63
CA ASN A 2 -5.63 -12.13 -3.66
C ASN A 2 -5.27 -11.60 -2.26
N PHE A 3 -6.29 -11.29 -1.47
CA PHE A 3 -6.19 -10.74 -0.13
C PHE A 3 -6.81 -11.67 0.90
N ASP A 4 -6.95 -12.96 0.61
CA ASP A 4 -7.75 -13.93 1.38
C ASP A 4 -7.32 -14.07 2.86
N LYS A 5 -6.17 -13.50 3.23
CA LYS A 5 -5.65 -13.43 4.61
C LYS A 5 -6.03 -12.15 5.38
N TYR A 6 -6.66 -11.17 4.74
CA TYR A 6 -7.04 -9.89 5.34
C TYR A 6 -8.56 -9.77 5.41
N SER A 7 -9.05 -9.11 6.45
CA SER A 7 -10.46 -8.81 6.66
C SER A 7 -10.65 -7.30 6.58
N PHE A 8 -10.68 -6.78 5.36
CA PHE A 8 -10.88 -5.36 5.08
C PHE A 8 -12.35 -5.01 4.90
N ASP A 9 -12.74 -3.84 5.41
CA ASP A 9 -14.06 -3.27 5.16
C ASP A 9 -14.08 -2.44 3.85
N GLU A 10 -15.21 -1.79 3.58
CA GLU A 10 -15.37 -0.97 2.36
C GLU A 10 -14.42 0.24 2.33
N LEU A 11 -14.19 0.89 3.48
CA LEU A 11 -13.32 2.06 3.58
C LEU A 11 -11.85 1.67 3.35
N ASP A 12 -11.45 0.53 3.91
CA ASP A 12 -10.13 -0.05 3.68
C ASP A 12 -9.87 -0.30 2.19
N ILE A 13 -10.87 -0.87 1.50
CA ILE A 13 -10.78 -1.16 0.07
C ILE A 13 -10.70 0.13 -0.76
N GLU A 14 -11.52 1.14 -0.44
CA GLU A 14 -11.46 2.45 -1.09
C GLU A 14 -10.08 3.09 -0.94
N LEU A 15 -9.53 3.10 0.28
CA LEU A 15 -8.19 3.63 0.54
C LEU A 15 -7.12 2.88 -0.25
N ILE A 16 -7.18 1.54 -0.32
CA ILE A 16 -6.25 0.73 -1.12
C ILE A 16 -6.30 1.15 -2.59
N PHE A 17 -7.49 1.40 -3.14
CA PHE A 17 -7.62 1.85 -4.53
C PHE A 17 -7.05 3.25 -4.75
N TYR A 18 -7.31 4.21 -3.86
CA TYR A 18 -6.73 5.55 -3.97
C TYR A 18 -5.20 5.53 -3.90
N ILE A 19 -4.64 4.74 -2.99
CA ILE A 19 -3.19 4.53 -2.88
C ILE A 19 -2.64 3.91 -4.16
N ARG A 20 -3.31 2.88 -4.71
CA ARG A 20 -2.90 2.24 -5.97
C ARG A 20 -2.86 3.27 -7.09
N ASP A 21 -3.89 4.08 -7.24
CA ASP A 21 -3.98 5.07 -8.32
C ASP A 21 -2.88 6.14 -8.19
N GLU A 22 -2.51 6.54 -6.97
CA GLU A 22 -1.35 7.42 -6.73
C GLU A 22 -0.02 6.74 -7.07
N LEU A 23 0.13 5.45 -6.78
CA LEU A 23 1.32 4.67 -7.12
C LEU A 23 1.42 4.42 -8.63
N GLU A 24 0.31 4.14 -9.32
CA GLU A 24 0.30 3.91 -10.78
C GLU A 24 0.82 5.12 -11.54
N LYS A 25 0.52 6.34 -11.09
CA LYS A 25 1.08 7.59 -11.67
C LYS A 25 2.60 7.66 -11.58
N ARG A 26 3.23 6.91 -10.67
CA ARG A 26 4.66 7.01 -10.34
C ARG A 26 5.47 5.81 -10.81
N ILE A 27 4.94 4.60 -10.67
CA ILE A 27 5.62 3.32 -10.95
C ILE A 27 4.80 2.39 -11.87
N GLY A 28 3.68 2.87 -12.41
CA GLY A 28 2.86 2.13 -13.36
C GLY A 28 2.34 0.81 -12.78
N SER A 29 2.43 -0.26 -13.57
CA SER A 29 1.89 -1.58 -13.24
C SER A 29 2.52 -2.25 -12.01
N GLN A 30 3.63 -1.71 -11.48
CA GLN A 30 4.26 -2.20 -10.25
C GLN A 30 3.51 -1.76 -8.97
N SER A 31 2.50 -0.88 -9.07
CA SER A 31 1.72 -0.36 -7.94
C SER A 31 1.20 -1.46 -7.01
N ILE A 32 0.60 -2.50 -7.58
CA ILE A 32 0.03 -3.65 -6.87
C ILE A 32 1.11 -4.42 -6.10
N GLU A 33 2.25 -4.67 -6.74
CA GLU A 33 3.37 -5.37 -6.11
C GLU A 33 3.92 -4.55 -4.95
N ALA A 34 4.12 -3.25 -5.16
CA ALA A 34 4.61 -2.33 -4.14
C ALA A 34 3.71 -2.34 -2.90
N ILE A 35 2.38 -2.30 -3.06
CA ILE A 35 1.42 -2.41 -1.96
C ILE A 35 1.62 -3.74 -1.20
N ILE A 36 1.69 -4.86 -1.92
CA ILE A 36 1.80 -6.21 -1.33
C ILE A 36 3.08 -6.35 -0.51
N VAL A 37 4.22 -5.86 -1.00
CA VAL A 37 5.53 -6.09 -0.36
C VAL A 37 5.92 -5.03 0.67
N SER A 38 5.24 -3.88 0.69
CA SER A 38 5.55 -2.75 1.61
C SER A 38 5.21 -3.00 3.08
N GLY A 39 4.38 -4.01 3.36
CA GLY A 39 3.78 -4.22 4.69
C GLY A 39 2.60 -3.28 5.01
N PHE A 40 2.17 -2.45 4.06
CA PHE A 40 1.00 -1.56 4.24
C PHE A 40 -0.26 -2.34 4.63
N LEU A 41 -0.56 -3.43 3.93
CA LEU A 41 -1.76 -4.23 4.17
C LEU A 41 -1.80 -4.86 5.58
N ASN A 42 -0.64 -5.27 6.10
CA ASN A 42 -0.56 -5.73 7.50
C ASN A 42 -0.88 -4.58 8.46
N ARG A 43 -0.36 -3.38 8.20
CA ARG A 43 -0.63 -2.21 9.04
C ARG A 43 -2.10 -1.79 9.00
N LEU A 44 -2.73 -1.84 7.82
CA LEU A 44 -4.16 -1.57 7.67
C LEU A 44 -5.01 -2.54 8.49
N GLN A 45 -4.63 -3.82 8.51
CA GLN A 45 -5.27 -4.85 9.32
C GLN A 45 -5.04 -4.66 10.83
N ASP A 46 -3.81 -4.28 11.23
CA ASP A 46 -3.39 -4.22 12.63
C ASP A 46 -3.86 -2.94 13.34
N ASP A 47 -3.89 -1.81 12.63
CA ASP A 47 -4.27 -0.49 13.17
C ASP A 47 -4.96 0.39 12.09
N PRO A 48 -6.23 0.09 11.73
CA PRO A 48 -6.95 0.83 10.71
C PRO A 48 -7.19 2.29 11.09
N VAL A 49 -7.36 2.60 12.39
CA VAL A 49 -7.57 3.97 12.87
C VAL A 49 -6.36 4.84 12.58
N TYR A 50 -5.15 4.34 12.86
CA TYR A 50 -3.93 5.04 12.49
C TYR A 50 -3.79 5.19 10.98
N VAL A 51 -4.17 4.17 10.21
CA VAL A 51 -4.01 4.19 8.75
C VAL A 51 -4.94 5.21 8.10
N HIS A 52 -6.21 5.24 8.49
CA HIS A 52 -7.21 6.19 8.01
C HIS A 52 -7.01 7.63 8.53
N HIS A 53 -6.07 7.85 9.45
CA HIS A 53 -5.69 9.22 9.86
C HIS A 53 -4.89 9.95 8.78
N TYR A 54 -4.21 9.22 7.88
CA TYR A 54 -3.39 9.79 6.82
C TYR A 54 -4.02 9.57 5.46
N ASP A 55 -3.74 10.50 4.54
CA ASP A 55 -4.23 10.45 3.17
C ASP A 55 -3.47 9.43 2.30
N GLU A 56 -4.02 9.19 1.11
CA GLU A 56 -3.47 8.26 0.11
C GLU A 56 -2.07 8.66 -0.36
N LYS A 57 -1.73 9.95 -0.34
CA LYS A 57 -0.42 10.45 -0.80
C LYS A 57 0.68 10.10 0.19
N TYR A 58 0.41 10.29 1.48
CA TYR A 58 1.31 9.86 2.55
C TYR A 58 1.62 8.37 2.44
N TRP A 59 0.59 7.54 2.21
CA TRP A 59 0.77 6.12 2.07
C TRP A 59 1.49 5.72 0.79
N ALA A 60 1.23 6.40 -0.33
CA ALA A 60 1.97 6.19 -1.58
C ALA A 60 3.47 6.50 -1.40
N ASP A 61 3.82 7.59 -0.70
CA ASP A 61 5.21 7.94 -0.36
C ASP A 61 5.86 6.87 0.53
N TYR A 62 5.16 6.44 1.57
CA TYR A 62 5.63 5.39 2.48
C TYR A 62 5.91 4.08 1.71
N ILE A 63 4.95 3.64 0.89
CA ILE A 63 5.03 2.39 0.11
C ILE A 63 6.18 2.46 -0.88
N LEU A 64 6.30 3.55 -1.63
CA LEU A 64 7.37 3.74 -2.61
C LEU A 64 8.76 3.67 -1.95
N SER A 65 8.93 4.32 -0.80
CA SER A 65 10.20 4.31 -0.06
C SER A 65 10.60 2.90 0.40
N ARG A 66 9.62 2.05 0.74
CA ARG A 66 9.84 0.65 1.15
C ARG A 66 10.14 -0.22 -0.05
N TYR A 67 9.44 -0.02 -1.16
CA TYR A 67 9.64 -0.77 -2.40
C TYR A 67 11.06 -0.56 -2.95
N GLN A 68 11.50 0.69 -3.06
CA GLN A 68 12.85 1.03 -3.53
C GLN A 68 13.96 0.47 -2.62
N LYS A 69 13.76 0.50 -1.30
CA LYS A 69 14.70 -0.12 -0.34
C LYS A 69 14.83 -1.63 -0.54
N LYS A 70 13.74 -2.31 -0.90
CA LYS A 70 13.77 -3.75 -1.18
C LYS A 70 14.52 -4.05 -2.47
N GLU A 71 14.29 -3.27 -3.53
CA GLU A 71 15.02 -3.43 -4.80
C GLU A 71 16.54 -3.25 -4.60
N LEU A 72 16.95 -2.26 -3.79
CA LEU A 72 18.36 -2.03 -3.46
C LEU A 72 19.03 -3.17 -2.68
N LEU A 73 18.26 -4.01 -1.98
CA LEU A 73 18.78 -5.17 -1.23
C LEU A 73 18.84 -6.45 -2.09
N THR A 74 18.39 -6.39 -3.34
CA THR A 74 18.33 -7.56 -4.25
C THR A 74 19.42 -7.49 -5.34
N ILE A 75 20.35 -6.53 -5.26
CA ILE A 75 21.54 -6.34 -6.11
C ILE A 75 22.78 -6.80 -5.33
#